data_AF-A0A7R9RME2-F1
#
_entry.id   AF-A0A7R9RME2-F1
#
_cell.length_a   1.000
_cell.length_b   1.000
_cell.length_c   1.000
_cell.angle_alpha   90.00
_cell.angle_beta   90.00
_cell.angle_gamma   90.00
#
_symmetry.space_group_name_H-M   'P 1'
#
loop_
_entity.id
_entity.type
_entity.pdbx_description
1 polymer ?
#
loop_
_entity_poly.entity_id
_entity_poly.type
_entity_poly.pdbx_seq_one_letter_code
_entity_poly.pdbx_strand_id
1 'polypeptide(L)'
;SLLNRGCLFVIVKSDVKSKFLSKMCQFKINNSIKRRFKKPVIDERLINECLLVKCLNDKQGHELCKISIIGSVKMTASPHSSLDYSKDVVTSHDLKHLEEQDILEELKDENVTEVRWIYTRRDGKKSAKPMAYIDL
;
A
#
# COMPACT_ATOMS: atom_id res chain seq x y z
N SER A 1 10.83 -15.99 -5.69
CA SER A 1 9.96 -15.31 -4.70
C SER A 1 8.63 -15.02 -5.36
N LEU A 2 7.56 -15.66 -4.89
CA LEU A 2 6.20 -15.56 -5.46
C LEU A 2 5.49 -14.24 -5.11
N LEU A 3 6.12 -13.42 -4.29
CA LEU A 3 5.53 -12.23 -3.70
C LEU A 3 6.06 -11.01 -4.45
N ASN A 4 5.18 -10.36 -5.20
CA ASN A 4 5.48 -9.18 -5.98
C ASN A 4 5.73 -8.01 -5.02
N ARG A 5 6.99 -7.74 -4.72
CA ARG A 5 7.47 -6.71 -3.76
C ARG A 5 7.28 -5.28 -4.29
N GLY A 6 6.04 -4.90 -4.59
CA GLY A 6 5.67 -3.54 -4.98
C GLY A 6 5.15 -2.78 -3.77
N CYS A 7 6.00 -1.99 -3.12
CA CYS A 7 5.71 -1.45 -1.80
C CYS A 7 5.56 0.07 -1.69
N LEU A 8 4.65 0.40 -0.77
CA LEU A 8 4.40 1.62 -0.02
C LEU A 8 3.65 2.78 -0.68
N PHE A 9 2.51 3.09 -0.04
CA PHE A 9 1.58 4.14 -0.39
C PHE A 9 1.59 5.21 0.69
N VAL A 10 1.95 6.43 0.32
CA VAL A 10 2.08 7.50 1.30
C VAL A 10 0.88 8.44 1.23
N ILE A 11 0.23 8.62 2.38
CA ILE A 11 -0.80 9.65 2.59
C ILE A 11 -0.08 10.94 2.93
N VAL A 12 -0.16 11.93 2.06
CA VAL A 12 0.33 13.27 2.35
C VAL A 12 -0.85 14.12 2.84
N LYS A 13 -0.94 14.36 4.16
CA LYS A 13 -1.94 15.23 4.77
C LYS A 13 -1.39 16.65 4.90
N SER A 14 -2.18 17.64 4.51
CA SER A 14 -1.90 19.04 4.86
C SER A 14 -2.10 19.23 6.37
N ASP A 15 -1.09 19.73 7.07
CA ASP A 15 -1.13 20.00 8.52
C ASP A 15 -2.11 21.14 8.89
N VAL A 16 -2.40 22.01 7.91
CA VAL A 16 -3.37 23.08 8.08
C VAL A 16 -4.76 22.52 7.73
N LYS A 17 -5.82 22.92 8.47
CA LYS A 17 -7.27 22.81 8.13
C LYS A 17 -7.65 23.51 6.80
N SER A 18 -6.73 23.52 5.85
CA SER A 18 -6.75 24.28 4.64
C SER A 18 -7.17 23.34 3.52
N LYS A 19 -8.27 23.70 2.88
CA LYS A 19 -8.77 23.20 1.59
C LYS A 19 -7.76 23.47 0.45
N PHE A 20 -6.47 23.23 0.67
CA PHE A 20 -5.38 23.70 -0.20
C PHE A 20 -5.00 22.68 -1.25
N LEU A 21 -5.06 21.39 -0.94
CA LEU A 21 -4.78 20.33 -1.92
C LEU A 21 -5.84 20.30 -3.02
N SER A 22 -7.10 20.54 -2.67
CA SER A 22 -8.18 20.78 -3.64
C SER A 22 -8.04 22.09 -4.44
N LYS A 23 -7.36 23.12 -3.91
CA LYS A 23 -7.10 24.39 -4.61
C LYS A 23 -5.83 24.38 -5.45
N MET A 24 -4.86 23.54 -5.13
CA MET A 24 -3.63 23.38 -5.89
C MET A 24 -3.90 22.53 -7.12
N CYS A 25 -3.53 23.06 -8.28
CA CYS A 25 -3.59 22.30 -9.53
C CYS A 25 -2.73 21.03 -9.41
N GLN A 26 -3.31 19.88 -9.74
CA GLN A 26 -2.64 18.57 -9.67
C GLN A 26 -1.29 18.56 -10.41
N PHE A 27 -1.18 19.27 -11.54
CA PHE A 27 0.08 19.42 -12.27
C PHE A 27 1.22 20.05 -11.43
N LYS A 28 0.91 21.00 -10.53
CA LYS A 28 1.93 21.63 -9.66
C LYS A 28 2.40 20.69 -8.56
N ILE A 29 1.49 19.88 -8.02
CA ILE A 29 1.80 18.85 -7.04
C ILE A 29 2.71 17.80 -7.69
N ASN A 30 2.28 17.27 -8.83
CA ASN A 30 2.99 16.24 -9.59
C ASN A 30 4.39 16.72 -10.01
N ASN A 31 4.51 17.95 -10.53
CA ASN A 31 5.82 18.52 -10.90
C ASN A 31 6.72 18.74 -9.68
N SER A 32 6.16 19.11 -8.52
CA SER A 32 6.95 19.28 -7.29
C SER A 32 7.51 17.95 -6.78
N ILE A 33 6.71 16.87 -6.89
CA ILE A 33 7.09 15.51 -6.53
C ILE A 33 8.13 14.98 -7.52
N LYS A 34 7.88 15.07 -8.83
CA LYS A 34 8.83 14.68 -9.88
C LYS A 34 10.16 15.42 -9.80
N ARG A 35 10.15 16.71 -9.41
CA ARG A 35 11.39 17.47 -9.20
C ARG A 35 12.18 17.00 -7.99
N ARG A 36 11.48 16.57 -6.93
CA ARG A 36 12.12 16.09 -5.69
C ARG A 36 12.63 14.66 -5.84
N PHE A 37 11.85 13.80 -6.48
CA PHE A 37 12.19 12.41 -6.72
C PHE A 37 12.68 12.27 -8.17
N LYS A 38 14.00 12.17 -8.34
CA LYS A 38 14.65 11.96 -9.65
C LYS A 38 14.14 10.70 -10.38
N LYS A 39 13.51 9.76 -9.66
CA LYS A 39 12.91 8.52 -10.16
C LYS A 39 11.39 8.65 -10.23
N PRO A 40 10.73 8.05 -11.23
CA PRO A 40 9.28 8.15 -11.39
C PRO A 40 8.56 7.54 -10.18
N VAL A 41 7.58 8.29 -9.69
CA VAL A 41 6.47 7.77 -8.89
C VAL A 41 5.57 6.97 -9.83
N ILE A 42 5.03 5.83 -9.38
CA ILE A 42 4.20 4.95 -10.22
C ILE A 42 2.85 5.60 -10.48
N ASP A 43 2.22 6.18 -9.45
CA ASP A 43 0.89 6.79 -9.55
C ASP A 43 0.67 7.81 -8.42
N GLU A 44 -0.17 8.81 -8.68
CA GLU A 44 -0.47 9.91 -7.76
C GLU A 44 -1.95 10.34 -7.86
N ARG A 45 -2.71 10.16 -6.77
CA ARG A 45 -4.16 10.44 -6.75
C ARG A 45 -4.57 11.23 -5.51
N LEU A 46 -5.49 12.18 -5.68
CA LEU A 46 -6.16 12.85 -4.55
C LEU A 46 -7.36 12.01 -4.09
N ILE A 47 -7.39 11.67 -2.80
CA ILE A 47 -8.49 10.96 -2.13
C ILE A 47 -8.81 11.71 -0.85
N ASN A 48 -10.03 12.26 -0.74
CA ASN A 48 -10.51 12.96 0.47
C ASN A 48 -9.50 13.97 1.04
N GLU A 49 -9.02 14.91 0.21
CA GLU A 49 -8.00 15.93 0.56
C GLU A 49 -6.62 15.37 0.96
N CYS A 50 -6.37 14.07 0.75
CA CYS A 50 -5.07 13.46 0.92
C CYS A 50 -4.47 13.13 -0.44
N LEU A 51 -3.16 13.35 -0.61
CA LEU A 51 -2.46 12.85 -1.78
C LEU A 51 -1.95 11.45 -1.48
N LEU A 52 -2.36 10.49 -2.31
CA LEU A 52 -1.85 9.12 -2.32
C LEU A 52 -0.74 9.03 -3.37
N VAL A 53 0.42 8.52 -2.96
CA VAL A 53 1.60 8.37 -3.83
C VAL A 53 2.06 6.92 -3.83
N LYS A 54 2.07 6.28 -5.01
CA LYS A 54 2.58 4.91 -5.17
C LYS A 54 4.06 4.92 -5.56
N CYS A 55 4.89 4.33 -4.71
CA CYS A 55 6.33 4.30 -4.91
C CYS A 55 6.79 3.07 -5.72
N LEU A 56 7.97 3.19 -6.33
CA LEU A 56 8.60 2.11 -7.10
C LEU A 56 9.19 1.02 -6.19
N ASN A 57 9.61 1.40 -4.98
CA ASN A 57 10.22 0.52 -3.99
C ASN A 57 10.18 1.16 -2.59
N ASP A 58 10.49 0.37 -1.57
CA ASP A 58 10.51 0.79 -0.16
C ASP A 58 11.40 1.99 0.09
N LYS A 59 12.57 2.05 -0.57
CA LYS A 59 13.52 3.14 -0.38
C LYS A 59 12.89 4.48 -0.75
N GLN A 60 12.15 4.52 -1.86
CA GLN A 60 11.44 5.72 -2.28
C GLN A 60 10.29 6.07 -1.32
N GLY A 61 9.53 5.07 -0.83
CA GLY A 61 8.49 5.28 0.17
C GLY A 61 9.03 5.91 1.46
N HIS A 62 10.14 5.37 1.98
CA HIS A 62 10.81 5.88 3.18
C HIS A 62 11.38 7.30 2.98
N GLU A 63 11.92 7.61 1.80
CA GLU A 63 12.35 8.98 1.47
C GLU A 63 11.16 9.95 1.41
N LEU A 64 10.00 9.47 0.97
CA LEU A 64 8.78 10.28 0.87
C LEU A 64 8.14 10.55 2.23
N CYS A 65 8.19 9.61 3.16
CA CYS A 65 7.81 9.82 4.57
C CYS A 65 8.66 10.89 5.28
N LYS A 66 9.90 11.15 4.82
CA LYS A 66 10.76 12.22 5.38
C LYS A 66 10.40 13.62 4.88
N ILE A 67 9.52 13.74 3.89
CA ILE A 67 9.12 15.04 3.36
C ILE A 67 8.10 15.69 4.29
N SER A 68 8.49 16.83 4.83
CA SER A 68 7.61 17.69 5.63
C SER A 68 7.06 18.89 4.86
N ILE A 69 7.59 19.19 3.66
CA ILE A 69 7.22 20.37 2.85
C ILE A 69 7.24 20.06 1.35
N ILE A 70 6.14 20.35 0.65
CA ILE A 70 6.04 20.38 -0.82
C ILE A 70 5.62 21.78 -1.26
N GLY A 71 6.45 22.42 -2.08
CA GLY A 71 6.27 23.83 -2.43
C GLY A 71 6.38 24.71 -1.18
N SER A 72 5.27 25.32 -0.77
CA SER A 72 5.17 26.16 0.45
C SER A 72 4.25 25.54 1.51
N VAL A 73 3.82 24.29 1.34
CA VAL A 73 2.82 23.64 2.20
C VAL A 73 3.52 22.66 3.12
N LYS A 74 3.25 22.76 4.44
CA LYS A 74 3.65 21.73 5.41
C LYS A 74 2.74 20.53 5.29
N MET A 75 3.35 19.35 5.26
CA MET A 75 2.66 18.11 5.05
C MET A 75 3.23 17.03 5.94
N THR A 76 2.40 16.06 6.29
CA THR A 76 2.81 14.85 6.98
C THR A 76 2.61 13.69 6.04
N ALA A 77 3.67 12.92 5.84
CA ALA A 77 3.72 11.78 4.96
C ALA A 77 3.79 10.51 5.85
N SER A 78 2.77 9.66 5.77
CA SER A 78 2.74 8.40 6.51
C SER A 78 2.46 7.21 5.60
N PRO A 79 3.00 6.03 5.94
CA PRO A 79 2.53 4.76 5.38
C PRO A 79 0.99 4.65 5.45
N HIS A 80 0.35 4.08 4.43
CA HIS A 80 -1.07 3.83 4.37
C HIS A 80 -1.38 2.42 4.92
N SER A 81 -1.96 2.37 6.12
CA SER A 81 -2.26 1.15 6.90
C SER A 81 -3.02 0.04 6.19
N SER A 82 -3.74 0.32 5.10
CA SER A 82 -4.51 -0.68 4.34
C SER A 82 -3.93 -1.07 2.99
N LEU A 83 -2.81 -0.45 2.59
CA LEU A 83 -2.13 -0.71 1.32
C LEU A 83 -0.65 -1.05 1.49
N ASP A 84 -0.09 -0.92 2.70
CA ASP A 84 1.27 -1.35 3.04
C ASP A 84 1.36 -2.81 3.46
N TYR A 85 0.31 -3.59 3.19
CA TYR A 85 0.39 -5.04 3.26
C TYR A 85 0.19 -5.62 1.87
N SER A 86 1.07 -6.53 1.44
CA SER A 86 0.79 -7.33 0.25
C SER A 86 -0.32 -8.31 0.58
N LYS A 87 -1.30 -8.41 -0.31
CA LYS A 87 -2.30 -9.49 -0.29
C LYS A 87 -1.91 -10.50 -1.35
N ASP A 88 -1.49 -11.68 -0.93
CA ASP A 88 -1.22 -12.76 -1.88
C ASP A 88 -2.09 -13.97 -1.59
N VAL A 89 -2.63 -14.55 -2.66
CA VAL A 89 -3.49 -15.73 -2.55
C VAL A 89 -2.59 -16.95 -2.53
N VAL A 90 -2.61 -17.68 -1.42
CA VAL A 90 -1.86 -18.93 -1.31
C VAL A 90 -2.69 -20.04 -1.95
N THR A 91 -2.14 -20.65 -3.00
CA THR A 91 -2.80 -21.76 -3.71
C THR A 91 -2.03 -23.05 -3.49
N SER A 92 -2.57 -23.92 -2.65
CA SER A 92 -2.18 -25.33 -2.59
C SER A 92 -3.42 -26.18 -2.31
N HIS A 93 -3.43 -27.43 -2.79
CA HIS A 93 -4.53 -28.37 -2.57
C HIS A 93 -4.60 -28.85 -1.12
N ASP A 94 -3.47 -28.85 -0.43
CA ASP A 94 -3.31 -29.42 0.91
C ASP A 94 -3.78 -28.46 2.01
N LEU A 95 -3.85 -27.15 1.71
CA LEU A 95 -4.24 -26.10 2.66
C LEU A 95 -5.73 -26.15 3.03
N LYS A 96 -6.57 -26.89 2.30
CA LYS A 96 -8.03 -26.91 2.49
C LYS A 96 -8.48 -27.41 3.86
N HIS A 97 -7.60 -28.10 4.59
CA HIS A 97 -7.88 -28.70 5.89
C HIS A 97 -7.13 -28.02 7.04
N LEU A 98 -6.30 -27.02 6.74
CA LEU A 98 -5.47 -26.34 7.73
C LEU A 98 -6.18 -25.12 8.29
N GLU A 99 -5.93 -24.83 9.57
CA GLU A 99 -6.38 -23.59 10.19
C GLU A 99 -5.45 -22.42 9.80
N GLU A 100 -5.92 -21.18 9.95
CA GLU A 100 -5.12 -20.00 9.61
C GLU A 100 -3.80 -19.94 10.38
N GLN A 101 -3.78 -20.45 11.62
CA GLN A 101 -2.58 -20.50 12.46
C GLN A 101 -1.53 -21.49 11.92
N ASP A 102 -1.94 -22.67 11.47
CA ASP A 102 -1.01 -23.66 10.91
C ASP A 102 -0.34 -23.13 9.64
N ILE A 103 -1.13 -22.49 8.78
CA ILE A 103 -0.64 -21.87 7.54
C ILE A 103 0.31 -20.70 7.87
N LEU A 104 -0.01 -19.90 8.89
CA LEU A 104 0.85 -18.80 9.33
C LEU A 104 2.19 -19.30 9.88
N GLU A 105 2.18 -20.38 10.66
CA GLU A 105 3.39 -21.03 11.20
C GLU A 105 4.30 -21.54 10.07
N GLU A 106 3.74 -22.14 9.03
CA GLU A 106 4.49 -22.61 7.86
C GLU A 106 5.07 -21.47 7.01
N LEU A 107 4.38 -20.32 6.95
CA LEU A 107 4.77 -19.16 6.14
C LEU A 107 5.54 -18.09 6.92
N LYS A 108 5.90 -18.34 8.18
CA LYS A 108 6.58 -17.34 9.04
C LYS A 108 7.91 -16.85 8.47
N ASP A 109 8.65 -17.74 7.78
CA ASP A 109 9.93 -17.41 7.15
C ASP A 109 9.76 -16.54 5.88
N GLU A 110 8.53 -16.39 5.38
CA GLU A 110 8.18 -15.52 4.24
C GLU A 110 7.65 -14.14 4.66
N ASN A 111 7.81 -13.76 5.94
CA ASN A 111 7.32 -12.51 6.52
C ASN A 111 5.79 -12.36 6.49
N VAL A 112 5.05 -13.46 6.43
CA VAL A 112 3.59 -13.43 6.56
C VAL A 112 3.22 -13.04 8.00
N THR A 113 2.40 -12.01 8.14
CA THR A 113 1.96 -11.46 9.44
C THR A 113 0.55 -11.92 9.80
N GLU A 114 -0.26 -12.27 8.80
CA GLU A 114 -1.62 -12.74 8.99
C GLU A 114 -2.06 -13.65 7.82
N VAL A 115 -2.95 -14.61 8.08
CA VAL A 115 -3.62 -15.41 7.05
C VAL A 115 -5.12 -15.30 7.27
N ARG A 116 -5.90 -15.05 6.21
CA ARG A 116 -7.37 -15.09 6.25
C ARG A 116 -7.99 -15.93 5.14
N TRP A 117 -9.02 -16.69 5.46
CA TRP A 117 -9.85 -17.36 4.44
C TRP A 117 -10.73 -16.38 3.69
N ILE A 118 -10.56 -16.31 2.36
CA ILE A 118 -11.44 -15.55 1.47
C ILE A 118 -12.37 -16.49 0.74
N TYR A 119 -13.67 -16.31 0.98
CA TYR A 119 -14.73 -17.07 0.33
C TYR A 119 -15.25 -16.32 -0.90
N THR A 120 -15.19 -16.98 -2.05
CA THR A 120 -15.72 -16.45 -3.32
C THR A 120 -16.91 -17.28 -3.76
N ARG A 121 -17.97 -16.62 -4.25
CA ARG A 121 -19.12 -17.26 -4.87
C ARG A 121 -19.14 -16.95 -6.37
N ARG A 122 -19.22 -17.98 -7.22
CA ARG A 122 -19.52 -17.87 -8.66
C ARG A 122 -20.53 -18.95 -9.03
N ASP A 123 -21.58 -18.56 -9.76
CA ASP A 123 -22.63 -19.47 -10.26
C ASP A 123 -23.18 -20.43 -9.19
N GLY A 124 -23.44 -19.90 -7.99
CA GLY A 124 -23.94 -20.69 -6.85
C GLY A 124 -22.89 -21.58 -6.16
N LYS A 125 -21.69 -21.75 -6.72
CA LYS A 125 -20.60 -22.52 -6.13
C LYS A 125 -19.75 -21.64 -5.21
N LYS A 126 -19.63 -22.04 -3.93
CA LYS A 126 -18.74 -21.42 -2.94
C LYS A 126 -17.35 -22.05 -3.05
N SER A 127 -16.32 -21.22 -3.13
CA SER A 127 -14.91 -21.62 -3.06
C SER A 127 -14.23 -20.82 -1.97
N ALA A 128 -13.22 -21.40 -1.32
CA ALA A 128 -12.42 -20.75 -0.29
C ALA A 128 -10.95 -20.85 -0.67
N LYS A 129 -10.20 -19.76 -0.45
CA LYS A 129 -8.75 -19.77 -0.57
C LYS A 129 -8.14 -18.98 0.60
N PRO A 130 -7.02 -19.46 1.18
CA PRO A 130 -6.31 -18.67 2.17
C PRO A 130 -5.59 -17.51 1.45
N MET A 131 -5.65 -16.34 2.07
CA MET A 131 -4.95 -15.13 1.66
C MET A 131 -3.94 -14.78 2.73
N ALA A 132 -2.67 -14.75 2.35
CA ALA A 132 -1.58 -14.33 3.21
C ALA A 132 -1.40 -12.81 3.11
N TYR A 133 -1.14 -12.21 4.26
CA TYR A 133 -0.86 -10.80 4.45
C TYR A 133 0.59 -10.69 4.88
N ILE A 134 1.33 -9.80 4.22
CA ILE A 134 2.74 -9.55 4.53
C ILE A 134 2.86 -8.06 4.82
N ASP A 135 3.41 -7.71 5.98
CA ASP A 135 3.79 -6.34 6.28
C ASP A 135 4.99 -5.96 5.39
N LEU A 136 4.83 -4.88 4.62
CA LEU A 136 5.86 -4.37 3.69
C LEU A 136 6.89 -3.48 4.39
#